data_AF-A0A8S3Y8J4-F1
#
_entry.id   AF-A0A8S3Y8J4-F1
#
_cell.length_a   1.000
_cell.length_b   1.000
_cell.length_c   1.000
_cell.angle_alpha   90.00
_cell.angle_beta   90.00
_cell.angle_gamma   90.00
#
_symmetry.space_group_name_H-M   'P 1'
#
loop_
_entity.id
_entity.type
_entity.pdbx_description
1 polymer ?
#
loop_
_entity_poly.entity_id
_entity_poly.type
_entity_poly.pdbx_seq_one_letter_code
_entity_poly.pdbx_strand_id
1 'polypeptide(L)'
;MGIHVLPNISLNWSSDPMFRVAEIANVMTVKRFKKVLANLHLNDNSQVPKRGEEGYDKLYKIRPMIKILNTAFQSGGVCSSSQSIDECMIKFKGRSTLKQYMPKKPIKRGFKVWSRCDSLTGYLYQFEIYTGKNMTPLQRLD
;
A
#
# COMPACT_ATOMS: atom_id res chain seq x y z
N MET A 1 -10.02 0.31 -14.89
CA MET A 1 -9.10 0.02 -13.75
C MET A 1 -9.79 -0.91 -12.78
N GLY A 2 -9.06 -1.81 -12.11
CA GLY A 2 -9.64 -2.79 -11.19
C GLY A 2 -10.28 -3.95 -11.94
N ILE A 3 -11.59 -3.88 -12.16
CA ILE A 3 -12.38 -4.90 -12.87
C ILE A 3 -12.04 -4.93 -14.37
N HIS A 4 -12.03 -3.77 -15.03
CA HIS A 4 -11.65 -3.65 -16.44
C HIS A 4 -10.21 -3.14 -16.57
N VAL A 5 -9.29 -3.91 -17.15
CA VAL A 5 -7.86 -3.57 -17.21
C VAL A 5 -7.45 -3.21 -18.63
N LEU A 6 -7.01 -1.97 -18.82
CA LEU A 6 -6.46 -1.49 -20.09
C LEU A 6 -4.93 -1.35 -20.00
N PRO A 7 -4.18 -1.46 -21.13
CA PRO A 7 -2.72 -1.36 -21.13
C PRO A 7 -2.18 -0.03 -20.58
N ASN A 8 -2.95 1.04 -20.73
CA ASN A 8 -2.61 2.36 -20.20
C ASN A 8 -3.83 2.98 -19.53
N ILE A 9 -3.62 3.56 -18.35
CA ILE A 9 -4.67 4.21 -17.57
C ILE A 9 -5.37 5.34 -18.33
N SER A 10 -4.67 6.09 -19.19
CA SER A 10 -5.29 7.18 -19.96
C SER A 10 -6.29 6.69 -21.01
N LEU A 11 -6.20 5.42 -21.43
CA LEU A 11 -7.10 4.84 -22.42
C LEU A 11 -8.55 4.78 -21.92
N ASN A 12 -8.77 4.73 -20.61
CA ASN A 12 -10.14 4.81 -20.05
C ASN A 12 -10.86 6.09 -20.52
N TRP A 13 -10.12 7.16 -20.86
CA TRP A 13 -10.64 8.44 -21.39
C TRP A 13 -10.41 8.62 -22.89
N SER A 14 -10.10 7.55 -23.62
CA SER A 14 -9.91 7.62 -25.07
C SER A 14 -11.16 8.16 -25.77
N SER A 15 -10.95 8.78 -26.94
CA SER A 15 -12.04 9.06 -27.89
C SER A 15 -12.39 7.84 -28.74
N ASP A 16 -11.47 6.88 -28.85
CA ASP A 16 -11.71 5.61 -29.53
C ASP A 16 -12.67 4.73 -28.70
N PRO A 17 -13.85 4.37 -29.23
CA PRO A 17 -14.83 3.53 -28.55
C PRO A 17 -14.29 2.17 -28.08
N MET A 18 -13.28 1.61 -28.75
CA MET A 18 -12.67 0.34 -28.36
C MET A 18 -11.98 0.41 -26.99
N PHE A 19 -11.49 1.60 -26.63
CA PHE A 19 -10.74 1.82 -25.40
C PHE A 19 -11.50 2.63 -24.36
N ARG A 20 -12.46 3.46 -24.80
CA ARG A 20 -13.21 4.36 -23.92
C ARG A 20 -14.04 3.56 -22.91
N VAL A 21 -13.88 3.89 -21.63
CA VAL A 21 -14.72 3.35 -20.57
C VAL A 21 -15.65 4.48 -20.11
N ALA A 22 -16.89 4.48 -20.59
CA ALA A 22 -17.82 5.58 -20.39
C ALA A 22 -18.07 5.86 -18.89
N GLU A 23 -18.15 4.81 -18.08
CA GLU A 23 -18.37 4.86 -16.63
C GLU A 23 -17.23 5.60 -15.90
N ILE A 24 -16.02 5.60 -16.46
CA ILE A 24 -14.87 6.31 -15.91
C ILE A 24 -14.75 7.70 -16.54
N ALA A 25 -14.85 7.75 -17.87
CA ALA A 25 -14.63 8.97 -18.64
C ALA A 25 -15.65 10.07 -18.35
N ASN A 26 -16.88 9.68 -18.03
CA ASN A 26 -17.98 10.62 -17.78
C ASN A 26 -17.98 11.16 -16.34
N VAL A 27 -17.30 10.50 -15.39
CA VAL A 27 -17.25 10.95 -13.98
C VAL A 27 -16.30 12.13 -13.79
N MET A 28 -15.15 12.12 -14.44
CA MET A 28 -14.19 13.24 -14.42
C MET A 28 -13.28 13.18 -15.63
N THR A 29 -12.68 14.32 -16.00
CA THR A 29 -11.70 14.35 -17.09
C THR A 29 -10.37 13.69 -16.69
N VAL A 30 -9.63 13.14 -17.66
CA VAL A 30 -8.28 12.60 -17.44
C VAL A 30 -7.34 13.62 -16.80
N LYS A 31 -7.49 14.91 -17.15
CA LYS A 31 -6.69 16.01 -16.59
C LYS A 31 -6.97 16.18 -15.10
N ARG A 32 -8.25 16.17 -14.70
CA ARG A 32 -8.64 16.24 -13.29
C ARG A 32 -8.14 15.02 -12.52
N PHE A 33 -8.34 13.82 -13.07
CA PHE A 33 -7.86 12.58 -12.46
C PHE A 33 -6.34 12.60 -12.20
N LYS A 34 -5.53 12.94 -13.23
CA LYS A 34 -4.07 13.07 -13.09
C LYS A 34 -3.66 14.11 -12.05
N LYS A 35 -4.37 15.24 -11.98
CA LYS A 35 -4.11 16.29 -10.98
C LYS A 35 -4.36 15.78 -9.56
N VAL A 36 -5.46 15.07 -9.32
CA VAL A 36 -5.75 14.47 -8.01
C VAL A 36 -4.71 13.41 -7.67
N LEU A 37 -4.43 12.50 -8.59
CA LEU A 37 -3.46 11.41 -8.39
C LEU A 37 -2.06 11.92 -8.04
N ALA A 38 -1.61 13.00 -8.68
CA ALA A 38 -0.28 13.57 -8.45
C ALA A 38 -0.16 14.34 -7.12
N ASN A 39 -1.26 14.77 -6.52
CA ASN A 39 -1.28 15.66 -5.34
C ASN A 39 -2.01 15.03 -4.14
N LEU A 40 -2.21 13.71 -4.12
CA LEU A 40 -2.84 13.02 -3.01
C LEU A 40 -1.88 12.97 -1.81
N HIS A 41 -2.28 13.61 -0.71
CA HIS A 41 -1.56 13.63 0.56
C HIS A 41 -2.45 13.12 1.70
N LEU A 42 -1.89 12.33 2.60
CA LEU A 42 -2.61 11.65 3.68
C LEU A 42 -2.12 12.03 5.08
N ASN A 43 -1.13 12.92 5.16
CA ASN A 43 -0.61 13.47 6.41
C ASN A 43 0.03 14.84 6.16
N ASP A 44 0.15 15.67 7.19
CA ASP A 44 0.74 17.01 7.10
C ASP A 44 2.27 16.93 7.00
N ASN A 45 2.81 17.35 5.86
CA ASN A 45 4.26 17.34 5.63
C ASN A 45 5.01 18.38 6.47
N SER A 46 4.33 19.39 7.03
CA SER A 46 4.95 20.42 7.87
C SER A 46 5.39 19.87 9.24
N GLN A 47 4.79 18.76 9.67
CA GLN A 47 4.98 18.16 10.99
C GLN A 47 5.81 16.87 10.94
N VAL A 48 6.53 16.62 9.83
CA VAL A 48 7.34 15.40 9.66
C VAL A 48 8.63 15.53 10.50
N PRO A 49 8.84 14.68 11.52
CA PRO A 49 10.10 14.70 12.27
C PRO A 49 11.27 14.34 11.34
N LYS A 50 12.45 14.91 11.59
CA LYS A 50 13.65 14.60 10.81
C LYS A 50 14.23 13.27 11.25
N ARG A 51 15.02 12.65 10.38
CA ARG A 51 15.71 11.40 10.70
C ARG A 51 16.64 11.62 11.90
N GLY A 52 16.42 10.84 12.96
CA GLY A 52 17.19 10.94 14.21
C GLY A 52 16.47 11.69 15.33
N GLU A 53 15.38 12.39 15.01
CA GLU A 53 14.50 12.99 16.02
C GLU A 53 13.55 11.95 16.61
N GLU A 54 13.08 12.21 17.83
CA GLU A 54 12.05 11.40 18.47
C GLU A 54 10.77 11.40 17.61
N GLY A 55 10.15 10.23 17.48
CA GLY A 55 8.94 10.08 16.66
C GLY A 55 9.19 9.99 15.14
N TYR A 56 10.45 9.95 14.68
CA TYR A 56 10.74 9.73 13.26
C TYR A 56 10.17 8.41 12.75
N ASP A 57 9.31 8.50 11.73
CA ASP A 57 8.67 7.36 11.08
C ASP A 57 8.87 7.40 9.56
N LYS A 58 9.48 6.35 9.00
CA LYS A 58 9.68 6.23 7.54
C LYS A 58 8.36 6.17 6.77
N LEU A 59 7.26 5.78 7.42
CA LEU A 59 5.92 5.70 6.85
C LEU A 59 5.02 6.89 7.23
N TYR A 60 5.57 7.94 7.85
CA TYR A 60 4.82 9.08 8.39
C TYR A 60 3.71 9.57 7.43
N LYS A 61 4.05 9.76 6.15
CA LYS A 61 3.13 10.29 5.12
C LYS A 61 1.87 9.45 4.88
N ILE A 62 1.91 8.16 5.19
CA ILE A 62 0.79 7.23 5.00
C ILE A 62 0.30 6.62 6.32
N ARG A 63 0.94 6.96 7.44
CA ARG A 63 0.64 6.37 8.74
C ARG A 63 -0.82 6.55 9.18
N PRO A 64 -1.48 7.72 8.97
CA PRO A 64 -2.89 7.87 9.30
C PRO A 64 -3.78 6.87 8.57
N MET A 65 -3.55 6.66 7.27
CA MET A 65 -4.31 5.70 6.46
C MET A 65 -4.09 4.26 6.94
N ILE A 66 -2.85 3.87 7.25
CA ILE A 66 -2.57 2.53 7.78
C ILE A 66 -3.34 2.30 9.10
N LYS A 67 -3.35 3.28 10.00
CA LYS A 67 -4.08 3.19 11.27
C LYS A 67 -5.58 3.02 11.03
N ILE A 68 -6.19 3.87 10.20
CA ILE A 68 -7.62 3.81 9.88
C ILE A 68 -7.99 2.46 9.28
N LEU A 69 -7.20 1.97 8.31
CA LEU A 69 -7.47 0.68 7.67
C LEU A 69 -7.35 -0.48 8.67
N ASN A 70 -6.28 -0.53 9.45
CA ASN A 70 -6.11 -1.59 10.45
C ASN A 70 -7.20 -1.55 11.53
N THR A 71 -7.65 -0.36 11.96
CA THR A 71 -8.78 -0.24 12.89
C THR A 71 -10.07 -0.76 12.27
N ALA A 72 -10.39 -0.32 11.04
CA ALA A 72 -11.60 -0.73 10.34
C ALA A 72 -11.63 -2.24 10.08
N PHE A 73 -10.51 -2.81 9.62
CA PHE A 73 -10.38 -4.24 9.34
C PHE A 73 -10.54 -5.10 10.60
N GLN A 74 -9.94 -4.68 11.72
CA GLN A 74 -10.13 -5.40 12.98
C GLN A 74 -11.57 -5.33 13.49
N SER A 75 -12.27 -4.21 13.29
CA SER A 75 -13.67 -4.07 13.71
C SER A 75 -14.68 -4.77 12.79
N GLY A 76 -14.34 -4.95 11.51
CA GLY A 76 -15.27 -5.43 10.49
C GLY A 76 -15.22 -6.93 10.24
N GLY A 77 -14.18 -7.62 10.69
CA GLY A 77 -14.02 -9.06 10.47
C GLY A 77 -14.62 -9.91 11.58
N VAL A 78 -15.24 -11.04 11.21
CA VAL A 78 -15.63 -12.09 12.15
C VAL A 78 -14.48 -13.05 12.29
N CYS A 79 -13.89 -13.19 13.49
CA CYS A 79 -12.79 -14.12 13.73
C CYS A 79 -13.27 -15.57 13.66
N SER A 80 -12.67 -16.36 12.76
CA SER A 80 -12.70 -17.81 12.89
C SER A 80 -11.76 -18.27 14.02
N SER A 81 -11.67 -19.59 14.24
CA SER A 81 -10.85 -20.18 15.31
C SER A 81 -9.34 -20.07 15.08
N SER A 82 -8.89 -19.71 13.88
CA SER A 82 -7.46 -19.66 13.54
C SER A 82 -7.12 -18.52 12.59
N GLN A 83 -5.90 -18.01 12.72
CA GLN A 83 -5.37 -16.93 11.90
C GLN A 83 -4.01 -17.33 11.35
N SER A 84 -3.70 -16.85 10.16
CA SER A 84 -2.39 -16.99 9.53
C SER A 84 -1.64 -15.66 9.51
N ILE A 85 -0.33 -15.71 9.69
CA ILE A 85 0.56 -14.55 9.57
C ILE A 85 1.63 -14.93 8.55
N ASP A 86 1.67 -14.20 7.43
CA ASP A 86 2.66 -14.40 6.38
C ASP A 86 2.98 -13.06 5.69
N GLU A 87 3.97 -13.09 4.81
CA GLU A 87 4.52 -11.94 4.12
C GLU A 87 3.99 -11.88 2.70
N CYS A 88 3.38 -10.75 2.35
CA CYS A 88 3.02 -10.43 0.98
C CYS A 88 3.95 -9.35 0.39
N MET A 89 3.94 -9.25 -0.93
CA MET A 89 4.77 -8.31 -1.68
C MET A 89 3.90 -7.37 -2.51
N ILE A 90 3.99 -6.07 -2.24
CA ILE A 90 3.34 -5.03 -3.06
C ILE A 90 4.32 -4.60 -4.15
N LYS A 91 3.99 -4.89 -5.41
CA LYS A 91 4.82 -4.56 -6.58
C LYS A 91 5.07 -3.05 -6.64
N PHE A 92 6.34 -2.65 -6.63
CA PHE A 92 6.74 -1.26 -6.81
C PHE A 92 8.05 -1.17 -7.57
N LYS A 93 8.05 -0.44 -8.69
CA LYS A 93 9.24 -0.28 -9.56
C LYS A 93 10.01 1.04 -9.34
N GLY A 94 9.45 1.99 -8.59
CA GLY A 94 10.08 3.29 -8.35
C GLY A 94 11.27 3.26 -7.39
N ARG A 95 11.81 4.46 -7.10
CA ARG A 95 12.87 4.68 -6.11
C ARG A 95 12.26 4.80 -4.72
N SER A 96 12.65 3.92 -3.81
CA SER A 96 12.31 3.98 -2.39
C SER A 96 13.32 3.17 -1.61
N THR A 97 13.70 3.65 -0.43
CA THR A 97 14.61 2.97 0.51
C THR A 97 13.94 1.79 1.22
N LEU A 98 12.60 1.71 1.21
CA LEU A 98 11.83 0.64 1.84
C LEU A 98 11.64 -0.59 0.94
N LYS A 99 12.00 -0.48 -0.35
CA LYS A 99 11.85 -1.55 -1.31
C LYS A 99 12.73 -2.75 -0.93
N GLN A 100 12.14 -3.93 -0.86
CA GLN A 100 12.81 -5.19 -0.60
C GLN A 100 12.96 -6.01 -1.88
N TYR A 101 13.98 -6.88 -1.89
CA TYR A 101 14.17 -7.91 -2.90
C TYR A 101 13.97 -9.29 -2.28
N MET A 102 12.98 -10.05 -2.75
CA MET A 102 12.67 -11.40 -2.28
C MET A 102 12.68 -12.37 -3.47
N PRO A 103 13.80 -13.06 -3.75
CA PRO A 103 13.98 -13.81 -4.99
C PRO A 103 12.99 -14.98 -5.16
N LYS A 104 12.50 -15.54 -4.05
CA LYS A 104 11.58 -16.69 -4.02
C LYS A 104 10.10 -16.31 -4.16
N LYS A 105 9.73 -15.03 -4.12
CA LYS A 105 8.34 -14.58 -4.29
C LYS A 105 8.07 -14.22 -5.77
N PRO A 106 6.84 -14.42 -6.29
CA PRO A 106 6.51 -14.05 -7.67
C PRO A 106 6.78 -12.58 -7.98
N ILE A 107 6.44 -11.69 -7.03
CA ILE A 107 6.81 -10.28 -7.07
C ILE A 107 8.14 -10.12 -6.34
N LYS A 108 9.24 -10.16 -7.10
CA LYS A 108 10.59 -10.15 -6.53
C LYS A 108 11.00 -8.81 -5.93
N ARG A 109 10.46 -7.68 -6.41
CA ARG A 109 10.84 -6.32 -5.98
C ARG A 109 9.60 -5.49 -5.64
N GLY A 110 9.55 -4.95 -4.44
CA GLY A 110 8.39 -4.23 -3.94
C GLY A 110 8.48 -3.88 -2.46
N PHE A 111 7.36 -3.50 -1.86
CA PHE A 111 7.26 -3.35 -0.41
C PHE A 111 6.90 -4.71 0.20
N LYS A 112 7.70 -5.17 1.15
CA LYS A 112 7.36 -6.34 1.98
C LYS A 112 6.34 -5.90 3.02
N VAL A 113 5.26 -6.66 3.16
CA VAL A 113 4.18 -6.38 4.10
C VAL A 113 3.86 -7.67 4.85
N TRP A 114 3.85 -7.60 6.17
CA TRP A 114 3.30 -8.64 7.02
C TRP A 114 1.79 -8.52 7.04
N SER A 115 1.09 -9.63 6.85
CA SER A 115 -0.36 -9.68 6.80
C SER A 115 -0.85 -10.73 7.77
N ARG A 116 -1.78 -10.34 8.65
CA ARG A 116 -2.51 -11.23 9.53
C ARG A 116 -3.91 -11.42 8.96
N CYS A 117 -4.22 -12.64 8.54
CA CYS A 117 -5.47 -12.97 7.88
C CYS A 117 -6.19 -14.10 8.60
N ASP A 118 -7.51 -14.13 8.43
CA ASP A 118 -8.34 -15.28 8.80
C ASP A 118 -7.95 -16.50 7.97
N SER A 119 -7.84 -17.68 8.61
CA SER A 119 -7.43 -18.90 7.91
C SER A 119 -8.51 -19.46 6.99
N LEU A 120 -9.80 -19.25 7.32
CA LEU A 120 -10.94 -19.83 6.61
C LEU A 120 -11.39 -18.95 5.45
N THR A 121 -11.53 -17.65 5.69
CA THR A 121 -12.10 -16.69 4.72
C THR A 121 -11.02 -15.91 3.95
N GLY A 122 -9.78 -15.90 4.43
CA GLY A 122 -8.71 -15.06 3.89
C GLY A 122 -8.86 -13.57 4.20
N TYR A 123 -9.80 -13.19 5.08
CA TYR A 123 -10.02 -11.81 5.47
C TYR A 123 -8.78 -11.20 6.14
N LEU A 124 -8.34 -10.02 5.69
CA LEU A 124 -7.18 -9.32 6.25
C LEU A 124 -7.61 -8.52 7.48
N TYR A 125 -7.15 -8.90 8.68
CA TYR A 125 -7.39 -8.12 9.89
C TYR A 125 -6.41 -6.97 10.05
N GLN A 126 -5.15 -7.22 9.74
CA GLN A 126 -4.09 -6.28 10.04
C GLN A 126 -2.92 -6.49 9.09
N PHE A 127 -2.27 -5.39 8.73
CA PHE A 127 -1.01 -5.46 8.02
C PHE A 127 0.02 -4.47 8.58
N GLU A 128 1.29 -4.79 8.37
CA GLU A 128 2.42 -3.95 8.73
C GLU A 128 3.46 -3.94 7.61
N ILE A 129 3.84 -2.74 7.16
CA ILE A 129 4.83 -2.57 6.11
C ILE A 129 6.22 -2.64 6.74
N TYR A 130 7.08 -3.50 6.20
CA TYR A 130 8.45 -3.65 6.68
C TYR A 130 9.29 -2.39 6.38
N THR A 131 9.85 -1.77 7.41
CA THR A 131 10.63 -0.53 7.32
C THR A 131 12.15 -0.72 7.41
N GLY A 132 12.63 -1.96 7.31
CA GLY A 132 14.01 -2.35 7.61
C GLY A 132 14.16 -2.88 9.04
N LYS A 133 15.38 -3.32 9.39
CA LYS A 133 15.69 -3.72 10.78
C LYS A 133 15.70 -2.47 11.66
N ASN A 134 14.97 -2.51 12.76
CA ASN A 134 15.19 -1.58 13.87
C ASN A 134 16.45 -2.07 14.59
N MET A 135 17.42 -1.20 14.84
CA MET A 135 18.53 -1.51 15.72
C MET A 135 18.00 -1.58 17.15
N THR A 136 17.49 -2.73 17.56
CA THR A 136 17.46 -3.05 18.99
C THR A 136 18.90 -3.43 19.39
N PRO A 137 19.47 -2.87 20.47
CA PRO A 137 20.85 -3.13 20.89
C PRO A 137 21.17 -4.62 21.14
N LEU A 138 20.15 -5.46 21.28
CA LEU A 138 20.27 -6.89 21.61
C LEU A 138 20.57 -7.82 20.41
N GLN A 139 20.67 -7.30 19.17
CA GLN A 139 20.94 -8.13 17.97
C GLN A 139 22.41 -8.07 17.51
N ARG A 140 23.35 -7.72 18.40
CA ARG A 140 24.80 -7.67 18.14
C ARG A 140 25.61 -8.81 18.78
N LEU A 141 24.93 -9.87 19.19
CA LEU A 141 25.58 -11.14 19.54
C LEU A 141 25.12 -12.13 18.48
N ASP A 142 25.96 -12.27 17.46
CA ASP A 142 26.15 -13.42 16.55
C ASP A 142 27.07 -12.98 15.39
#